data_AF-A0A6I0EDP4-F1
#
_entry.id   AF-A0A6I0EDP4-F1
#
_cell.length_a   1.000
_cell.length_b   1.000
_cell.length_c   1.000
_cell.angle_alpha   90.00
_cell.angle_beta   90.00
_cell.angle_gamma   90.00
#
_symmetry.space_group_name_H-M   'P 1'
#
loop_
_entity.id
_entity.type
_entity.pdbx_description
1 polymer ?
#
loop_
_entity_poly.entity_id
_entity_poly.type
_entity_poly.pdbx_seq_one_letter_code
_entity_poly.pdbx_strand_id
1 'polypeptide(L)'
;MAVRQRRALDRWYIVVQRCMRIRRGTMVTSEWKWEALSAAACEAYETVRWREACHLWDRARELAADLPAGDPRRAASASNFGITLFTAGQMPDARAAFEDAVALWASGLAWIDTMEMSVAARSSVFHLRMEQRHMASYQAFRRSRNKDLLRGSIALTKFNLALVKYHLNLDREADELIEESIRLRRTSCGATDPQFATMLQVFSARLESLGRRCDADGHDAEAPRCLCETAKTRLAVWTSERPSELCDQRRLLAAAYLTALVHGRDFM
;
A
#
# COMPACT_ATOMS: atom_id res chain seq x y z
N MET A 1 18.09 14.28 26.48
CA MET A 1 17.46 14.03 25.15
C MET A 1 18.19 12.97 24.32
N ALA A 2 19.53 12.89 24.31
CA ALA A 2 20.29 11.93 23.50
C ALA A 2 20.08 10.43 23.81
N VAL A 3 19.70 10.06 25.05
CA VAL A 3 19.51 8.65 25.47
C VAL A 3 18.19 8.05 24.96
N ARG A 4 17.14 8.86 24.75
CA ARG A 4 15.86 8.41 24.18
C ARG A 4 15.96 8.14 22.68
N GLN A 5 16.74 8.93 21.95
CA GLN A 5 17.02 8.70 20.52
C GLN A 5 17.87 7.44 20.29
N ARG A 6 18.84 7.12 21.17
CA ARG A 6 19.60 5.86 21.09
C ARG A 6 18.73 4.60 21.29
N ARG A 7 17.78 4.62 22.23
CA ARG A 7 16.85 3.48 22.42
C ARG A 7 15.90 3.24 21.25
N ALA A 8 15.54 4.29 20.50
CA ALA A 8 14.79 4.14 19.25
C ALA A 8 15.67 3.51 18.15
N LEU A 9 16.93 3.94 18.04
CA LEU A 9 17.91 3.36 17.11
C LEU A 9 18.26 1.88 17.43
N ASP A 10 18.25 1.48 18.70
CA ASP A 10 18.46 0.08 19.11
C ASP A 10 17.24 -0.81 18.78
N ARG A 11 16.02 -0.27 18.87
CA ARG A 11 14.80 -0.95 18.38
C ARG A 11 14.77 -1.04 16.86
N TRP A 12 15.26 -0.01 16.16
CA TRP A 12 15.49 -0.02 14.71
C TRP A 12 16.42 -1.16 14.31
N TYR A 13 17.55 -1.33 15.01
CA TYR A 13 18.47 -2.44 14.75
C TYR A 13 17.79 -3.80 14.96
N ILE A 14 16.92 -3.95 15.97
CA ILE A 14 16.19 -5.20 16.25
C ILE A 14 15.09 -5.51 15.22
N VAL A 15 14.31 -4.53 14.75
CA VAL A 15 13.27 -4.73 13.72
C VAL A 15 13.91 -5.09 12.39
N VAL A 16 14.96 -4.36 12.03
CA VAL A 16 15.85 -4.61 10.88
C VAL A 16 16.46 -6.02 11.01
N GLN A 17 17.06 -6.39 12.15
CA GLN A 17 17.62 -7.72 12.41
C GLN A 17 16.57 -8.86 12.41
N ARG A 18 15.34 -8.63 12.89
CA ARG A 18 14.26 -9.62 12.88
C ARG A 18 13.76 -9.91 11.47
N CYS A 19 13.62 -8.89 10.62
CA CYS A 19 13.35 -9.06 9.21
C CYS A 19 14.55 -9.65 8.44
N MET A 20 15.78 -9.41 8.92
CA MET A 20 17.05 -9.82 8.30
C MET A 20 17.60 -11.18 8.74
N ARG A 21 16.93 -11.91 9.64
CA ARG A 21 17.43 -13.19 10.18
C ARG A 21 17.52 -14.33 9.15
N ILE A 22 17.28 -14.07 7.86
CA ILE A 22 17.26 -15.07 6.79
C ILE A 22 18.57 -15.14 5.97
N ARG A 23 19.47 -14.15 5.96
CA ARG A 23 20.74 -14.29 5.19
C ARG A 23 21.96 -13.73 5.92
N ARG A 24 22.73 -14.62 6.55
CA ARG A 24 24.12 -14.38 6.94
C ARG A 24 24.94 -14.13 5.66
N GLY A 25 25.45 -12.91 5.46
CA GLY A 25 26.57 -12.66 4.54
C GLY A 25 26.34 -11.72 3.34
N THR A 26 25.12 -11.26 3.06
CA THR A 26 24.88 -10.32 1.93
C THR A 26 24.69 -8.89 2.44
N MET A 27 25.46 -7.95 1.91
CA MET A 27 25.28 -6.51 2.15
C MET A 27 23.81 -6.13 1.85
N VAL A 28 23.12 -5.55 2.84
CA VAL A 28 21.72 -5.18 2.70
C VAL A 28 21.62 -4.00 1.73
N THR A 29 21.02 -4.23 0.57
CA THR A 29 20.76 -3.17 -0.42
C THR A 29 19.75 -2.16 0.10
N SER A 30 19.76 -0.93 -0.44
CA SER A 30 18.79 0.13 -0.11
C SER A 30 17.33 -0.34 -0.28
N GLU A 31 17.08 -1.21 -1.24
CA GLU A 31 15.77 -1.77 -1.54
C GLU A 31 15.19 -2.64 -0.42
N TRP A 32 16.01 -3.51 0.19
CA TRP A 32 15.60 -4.32 1.34
C TRP A 32 15.33 -3.46 2.56
N LYS A 33 16.10 -2.38 2.74
CA LYS A 33 15.86 -1.41 3.80
C LYS A 33 14.53 -0.72 3.58
N TRP A 34 14.27 -0.19 2.38
CA TRP A 34 12.99 0.44 2.03
C TRP A 34 11.79 -0.43 2.42
N GLU A 35 11.84 -1.72 2.07
CA GLU A 35 10.73 -2.65 2.35
C GLU A 35 10.53 -2.84 3.86
N ALA A 36 11.61 -3.06 4.60
CA ALA A 36 11.55 -3.25 6.05
C ALA A 36 11.01 -2.00 6.76
N LEU A 37 11.42 -0.81 6.31
CA LEU A 37 10.94 0.45 6.87
C LEU A 37 9.47 0.68 6.56
N SER A 38 9.05 0.46 5.31
CA SER A 38 7.65 0.59 4.92
C SER A 38 6.75 -0.39 5.67
N ALA A 39 7.19 -1.64 5.88
CA ALA A 39 6.45 -2.63 6.65
C ALA A 39 6.35 -2.26 8.14
N ALA A 40 7.46 -1.85 8.75
CA ALA A 40 7.48 -1.41 10.15
C ALA A 40 6.64 -0.15 10.36
N ALA A 41 6.66 0.79 9.41
CA ALA A 41 5.84 1.99 9.45
C ALA A 41 4.35 1.64 9.41
N CYS A 42 3.96 0.73 8.53
CA CYS A 42 2.61 0.22 8.44
C CYS A 42 2.14 -0.44 9.74
N GLU A 43 2.97 -1.26 10.36
CA GLU A 43 2.67 -1.89 11.66
C GLU A 43 2.55 -0.84 12.78
N ALA A 44 3.48 0.10 12.84
CA ALA A 44 3.45 1.21 13.78
C ALA A 44 2.16 2.04 13.62
N TYR A 45 1.74 2.28 12.38
CA TYR A 45 0.51 2.98 12.07
C TYR A 45 -0.73 2.15 12.48
N GLU A 46 -0.80 0.85 12.17
CA GLU A 46 -1.93 0.01 12.61
C GLU A 46 -2.07 -0.02 14.14
N THR A 47 -0.95 0.11 14.86
CA THR A 47 -0.87 0.07 16.34
C THR A 47 -0.78 1.44 17.02
N VAL A 48 -1.17 2.53 16.35
CA VAL A 48 -1.31 3.87 16.98
C VAL A 48 0.02 4.52 17.42
N ARG A 49 1.13 4.10 16.82
CA ARG A 49 2.46 4.69 17.04
C ARG A 49 2.79 5.72 15.96
N TRP A 50 1.99 6.79 15.86
CA TRP A 50 2.03 7.78 14.75
C TRP A 50 3.41 8.37 14.48
N ARG A 51 4.09 8.84 15.53
CA ARG A 51 5.42 9.45 15.38
C ARG A 51 6.45 8.46 14.84
N GLU A 52 6.35 7.19 15.25
CA GLU A 52 7.23 6.14 14.76
C GLU A 52 6.93 5.83 13.29
N ALA A 53 5.64 5.68 12.93
CA ALA A 53 5.21 5.46 11.55
C ALA A 53 5.68 6.56 10.60
N CYS A 54 5.42 7.82 10.95
CA CYS A 54 5.82 8.98 10.15
C CYS A 54 7.33 9.05 9.94
N HIS A 55 8.11 8.85 11.00
CA HIS A 55 9.57 8.81 10.90
C HIS A 55 10.07 7.66 10.02
N LEU A 56 9.46 6.47 10.12
CA LEU A 56 9.82 5.32 9.29
C LEU A 56 9.46 5.54 7.81
N TRP A 57 8.30 6.12 7.52
CA TRP A 57 7.89 6.46 6.16
C TRP A 57 8.75 7.54 5.53
N ASP A 58 9.17 8.55 6.30
CA ASP A 58 10.10 9.57 5.81
C ASP A 58 11.44 8.96 5.38
N ARG A 59 12.01 8.07 6.23
CA ARG A 59 13.21 7.30 5.89
C ARG A 59 13.02 6.37 4.70
N ALA A 60 11.87 5.71 4.58
CA ALA A 60 11.57 4.90 3.40
C ALA A 60 11.49 5.77 2.13
N ARG A 61 10.88 6.96 2.22
CA ARG A 61 10.81 7.90 1.10
C ARG A 61 12.18 8.37 0.64
N GLU A 62 13.10 8.68 1.56
CA GLU A 62 14.49 9.02 1.22
C GLU A 62 15.14 7.91 0.37
N LEU A 63 14.97 6.65 0.76
CA LEU A 63 15.50 5.51 0.00
C LEU A 63 14.79 5.31 -1.34
N ALA A 64 13.52 5.70 -1.45
CA ALA A 64 12.76 5.58 -2.69
C ALA A 64 13.14 6.66 -3.72
N ALA A 65 13.70 7.79 -3.30
CA ALA A 65 14.03 8.91 -4.18
C ALA A 65 15.00 8.50 -5.31
N ASP A 66 15.94 7.60 -5.01
CA ASP A 66 16.95 7.11 -5.95
C ASP A 66 16.47 5.94 -6.83
N LEU A 67 15.22 5.50 -6.68
CA LEU A 67 14.68 4.41 -7.49
C LEU A 67 14.36 4.86 -8.93
N PRO A 68 14.42 3.95 -9.91
CA PRO A 68 14.10 4.25 -11.29
C PRO A 68 12.72 4.92 -11.46
N ALA A 69 12.59 5.73 -12.50
CA ALA A 69 11.28 6.28 -12.88
C ALA A 69 10.29 5.14 -13.17
N GLY A 70 9.05 5.30 -12.72
CA GLY A 70 8.02 4.26 -12.82
C GLY A 70 8.11 3.15 -11.78
N ASP A 71 9.14 3.11 -10.92
CA ASP A 71 9.18 2.13 -9.84
C ASP A 71 8.01 2.37 -8.85
N PRO A 72 7.12 1.39 -8.66
CA PRO A 72 5.90 1.57 -7.85
C PRO A 72 6.18 1.93 -6.40
N ARG A 73 7.38 1.63 -5.87
CA ARG A 73 7.76 1.96 -4.49
C ARG A 73 7.88 3.47 -4.26
N ARG A 74 8.20 4.23 -5.31
CA ARG A 74 8.19 5.70 -5.26
C ARG A 74 6.79 6.22 -4.99
N ALA A 75 5.80 5.67 -5.67
CA ALA A 75 4.40 6.03 -5.52
C ALA A 75 3.85 5.65 -4.14
N ALA A 76 4.17 4.44 -3.66
CA ALA A 76 3.81 3.99 -2.31
C ALA A 76 4.41 4.91 -1.23
N SER A 77 5.69 5.27 -1.36
CA SER A 77 6.36 6.20 -0.43
C SER A 77 5.76 7.60 -0.45
N ALA A 78 5.42 8.13 -1.62
CA ALA A 78 4.76 9.43 -1.74
C ALA A 78 3.35 9.40 -1.10
N SER A 79 2.57 8.35 -1.33
CA SER A 79 1.24 8.16 -0.72
C SER A 79 1.33 8.09 0.81
N ASN A 80 2.25 7.30 1.34
CA ASN A 80 2.45 7.20 2.80
C ASN A 80 2.98 8.51 3.41
N PHE A 81 3.77 9.29 2.66
CA PHE A 81 4.16 10.63 3.08
C PHE A 81 2.97 11.61 3.09
N GLY A 82 2.03 11.48 2.16
CA GLY A 82 0.75 12.20 2.20
C GLY A 82 -0.01 11.96 3.50
N ILE A 83 -0.02 10.73 4.04
CA ILE A 83 -0.60 10.42 5.36
C ILE A 83 0.19 11.11 6.48
N THR A 84 1.51 11.19 6.37
CA THR A 84 2.35 11.92 7.34
C THR A 84 1.96 13.40 7.41
N LEU A 85 1.76 14.05 6.25
CA LEU A 85 1.30 15.44 6.18
C LEU A 85 -0.13 15.61 6.67
N PHE A 86 -1.02 14.67 6.33
CA PHE A 86 -2.40 14.64 6.78
C PHE A 86 -2.50 14.60 8.31
N THR A 87 -1.77 13.67 8.95
CA THR A 87 -1.73 13.54 10.41
C THR A 87 -1.07 14.73 11.11
N ALA A 88 -0.26 15.52 10.39
CA ALA A 88 0.30 16.78 10.86
C ALA A 88 -0.64 17.99 10.66
N GLY A 89 -1.82 17.80 10.06
CA GLY A 89 -2.78 18.88 9.78
C GLY A 89 -2.44 19.71 8.53
N GLN A 90 -1.42 19.34 7.77
CA GLN A 90 -0.94 20.08 6.60
C GLN A 90 -1.74 19.69 5.35
N MET A 91 -3.03 20.01 5.33
CA MET A 91 -3.97 19.53 4.31
C MET A 91 -3.61 19.92 2.86
N PRO A 92 -3.16 21.16 2.56
CA PRO A 92 -2.73 21.50 1.20
C PRO A 92 -1.52 20.69 0.73
N ASP A 93 -0.53 20.49 1.61
CA ASP A 93 0.67 19.71 1.28
C ASP A 93 0.33 18.22 1.15
N ALA A 94 -0.55 17.70 2.01
CA ALA A 94 -1.03 16.33 1.94
C ALA A 94 -1.75 16.06 0.61
N ARG A 95 -2.60 17.00 0.17
CA ARG A 95 -3.26 16.94 -1.13
C ARG A 95 -2.24 16.84 -2.27
N ALA A 96 -1.26 17.74 -2.31
CA ALA A 96 -0.21 17.72 -3.33
C ALA A 96 0.57 16.40 -3.34
N ALA A 97 0.95 15.90 -2.16
CA ALA A 97 1.65 14.62 -2.03
C ALA A 97 0.82 13.43 -2.53
N PHE A 98 -0.50 13.41 -2.31
CA PHE A 98 -1.36 12.36 -2.85
C PHE A 98 -1.59 12.50 -4.36
N GLU A 99 -1.71 13.71 -4.89
CA GLU A 99 -1.79 13.97 -6.35
C GLU A 99 -0.51 13.49 -7.06
N ASP A 100 0.66 13.82 -6.51
CA ASP A 100 1.96 13.31 -6.98
C ASP A 100 2.03 11.79 -6.91
N ALA A 101 1.57 11.19 -5.81
CA ALA A 101 1.55 9.75 -5.65
C ALA A 101 0.66 9.05 -6.70
N VAL A 102 -0.52 9.63 -7.02
CA VAL A 102 -1.38 9.12 -8.10
C VAL A 102 -0.67 9.18 -9.46
N ALA A 103 0.03 10.27 -9.76
CA ALA A 103 0.79 10.41 -11.00
C ALA A 103 1.95 9.39 -11.08
N LEU A 104 2.68 9.20 -9.97
CA LEU A 104 3.74 8.20 -9.87
C LEU A 104 3.20 6.78 -10.08
N TRP A 105 2.06 6.44 -9.47
CA TRP A 105 1.41 5.15 -9.69
C TRP A 105 1.03 4.95 -11.16
N ALA A 106 0.42 5.95 -11.79
CA ALA A 106 0.04 5.87 -13.20
C ALA A 106 1.27 5.62 -14.11
N SER A 107 2.41 6.24 -13.81
CA SER A 107 3.66 6.00 -14.55
C SER A 107 4.19 4.56 -14.42
N GLY A 108 3.88 3.88 -13.31
CA GLY A 108 4.29 2.51 -13.05
C GLY A 108 3.62 1.45 -13.94
N LEU A 109 2.55 1.81 -14.68
CA LEU A 109 1.95 0.90 -15.66
C LEU A 109 2.93 0.49 -16.76
N ALA A 110 3.78 1.42 -17.22
CA ALA A 110 4.82 1.14 -18.21
C ALA A 110 5.93 0.26 -17.63
N TRP A 111 6.27 0.45 -16.35
CA TRP A 111 7.25 -0.37 -15.65
C TRP A 111 6.82 -1.85 -15.58
N ILE A 112 5.52 -2.13 -15.39
CA ILE A 112 4.97 -3.50 -15.40
C ILE A 112 5.17 -4.20 -16.76
N ASP A 113 5.16 -3.45 -17.86
CA ASP A 113 5.39 -4.04 -19.18
C ASP A 113 6.83 -4.52 -19.35
N THR A 114 7.78 -3.82 -18.71
CA THR A 114 9.21 -4.14 -18.74
C THR A 114 9.69 -5.06 -17.64
N MET A 115 8.89 -5.29 -16.59
CA MET A 115 9.31 -6.05 -15.42
C MET A 115 9.73 -7.49 -15.76
N GLU A 116 10.78 -7.98 -15.12
CA GLU A 116 11.20 -9.37 -15.24
C GLU A 116 10.26 -10.29 -14.46
N MET A 117 9.66 -11.25 -15.16
CA MET A 117 8.82 -12.27 -14.54
C MET A 117 9.60 -13.56 -14.38
N SER A 118 10.12 -13.80 -13.18
CA SER A 118 10.74 -15.09 -12.86
C SER A 118 9.70 -16.22 -12.89
N VAL A 119 10.16 -17.39 -13.34
CA VAL A 119 9.39 -18.64 -13.28
C VAL A 119 9.28 -19.03 -11.81
N ALA A 120 8.06 -19.07 -11.28
CA ALA A 120 7.84 -19.43 -9.88
C ALA A 120 8.07 -20.93 -9.70
N ALA A 121 8.74 -21.33 -8.61
CA ALA A 121 8.84 -22.73 -8.23
C ALA A 121 7.43 -23.31 -8.04
N ARG A 122 7.16 -24.49 -8.62
CA ARG A 122 5.85 -25.16 -8.56
C ARG A 122 5.94 -26.47 -7.81
N SER A 123 4.87 -26.80 -7.09
CA SER A 123 4.72 -28.08 -6.38
C SER A 123 4.65 -29.30 -7.31
N SER A 124 4.51 -29.12 -8.63
CA SER A 124 4.51 -30.21 -9.60
C SER A 124 5.25 -29.84 -10.88
N VAL A 125 6.08 -30.77 -11.36
CA VAL A 125 6.79 -30.70 -12.65
C VAL A 125 5.80 -30.59 -13.83
N PHE A 126 4.59 -31.14 -13.70
CA PHE A 126 3.54 -31.00 -14.71
C PHE A 126 3.16 -29.53 -14.92
N HIS A 127 2.87 -28.79 -13.84
CA HIS A 127 2.51 -27.37 -13.92
C HIS A 127 3.66 -26.51 -14.44
N LEU A 128 4.90 -26.83 -14.03
CA LEU A 128 6.09 -26.18 -14.55
C LEU A 128 6.21 -26.37 -16.08
N ARG A 129 6.02 -27.59 -16.58
CA ARG A 129 6.07 -27.90 -18.03
C ARG A 129 4.95 -27.20 -18.80
N MET A 130 3.73 -27.15 -18.25
CA MET A 130 2.61 -26.43 -18.87
C MET A 130 2.87 -24.93 -18.96
N GLU A 131 3.40 -24.32 -17.89
CA GLU A 131 3.79 -22.91 -17.88
C GLU A 131 4.90 -22.62 -18.90
N GLN A 132 5.90 -23.49 -19.01
CA GLN A 132 6.96 -23.37 -20.01
C GLN A 132 6.42 -23.47 -21.45
N ARG A 133 5.50 -24.41 -21.72
CA ARG A 133 4.89 -24.58 -23.04
C ARG A 133 4.01 -23.39 -23.45
N HIS A 134 3.37 -22.74 -22.48
CA HIS A 134 2.46 -21.61 -22.69
C HIS A 134 2.97 -20.31 -22.06
N MET A 135 4.30 -20.10 -22.10
CA MET A 135 4.97 -19.01 -21.38
C MET A 135 4.39 -17.63 -21.71
N ALA A 136 4.16 -17.34 -22.99
CA ALA A 136 3.63 -16.05 -23.41
C ALA A 136 2.24 -15.74 -22.81
N SER A 137 1.33 -16.72 -22.86
CA SER A 137 -0.02 -16.59 -22.28
C SER A 137 0.02 -16.42 -20.77
N TYR A 138 0.90 -17.18 -20.10
CA TYR A 138 1.07 -17.10 -18.65
C TYR A 138 1.62 -15.74 -18.21
N GLN A 139 2.64 -15.26 -18.93
CA GLN A 139 3.23 -13.95 -18.73
C GLN A 139 2.23 -12.81 -18.99
N ALA A 140 1.43 -12.89 -20.05
CA ALA A 140 0.38 -11.91 -20.34
C ALA A 140 -0.67 -11.87 -19.21
N PHE A 141 -1.12 -13.03 -18.73
CA PHE A 141 -2.04 -13.12 -17.61
C PHE A 141 -1.47 -12.50 -16.32
N ARG A 142 -0.20 -12.81 -15.99
CA ARG A 142 0.48 -12.22 -14.83
C ARG A 142 0.66 -10.72 -14.94
N ARG A 143 1.02 -10.20 -16.12
CA ARG A 143 1.08 -8.75 -16.37
C ARG A 143 -0.28 -8.10 -16.18
N SER A 144 -1.35 -8.70 -16.68
CA SER A 144 -2.72 -8.20 -16.45
C SER A 144 -3.02 -8.08 -14.96
N ARG A 145 -2.79 -9.17 -14.20
CA ARG A 145 -2.99 -9.20 -12.75
C ARG A 145 -2.15 -8.14 -12.01
N ASN A 146 -0.92 -7.91 -12.44
CA ASN A 146 -0.05 -6.90 -11.86
C ASN A 146 -0.54 -5.48 -12.18
N LYS A 147 -1.04 -5.24 -13.39
CA LYS A 147 -1.69 -3.97 -13.77
C LYS A 147 -2.94 -3.73 -12.92
N ASP A 148 -3.74 -4.77 -12.68
CA ASP A 148 -4.91 -4.68 -11.80
C ASP A 148 -4.50 -4.37 -10.36
N LEU A 149 -3.47 -5.04 -9.81
CA LEU A 149 -2.95 -4.70 -8.48
C LEU A 149 -2.51 -3.23 -8.40
N LEU A 150 -1.79 -2.72 -9.41
CA LEU A 150 -1.36 -1.32 -9.46
C LEU A 150 -2.54 -0.35 -9.57
N ARG A 151 -3.56 -0.65 -10.39
CA ARG A 151 -4.83 0.12 -10.43
C ARG A 151 -5.54 0.13 -9.08
N GLY A 152 -5.51 -0.99 -8.36
CA GLY A 152 -5.97 -1.08 -6.99
C GLY A 152 -5.20 -0.17 -6.03
N SER A 153 -3.89 0.03 -6.23
CA SER A 153 -3.08 0.96 -5.44
C SER A 153 -3.31 2.43 -5.80
N ILE A 154 -3.60 2.73 -7.07
CA ILE A 154 -4.12 4.05 -7.51
C ILE A 154 -5.41 4.35 -6.76
N ALA A 155 -6.33 3.40 -6.70
CA ALA A 155 -7.60 3.56 -5.99
C ALA A 155 -7.40 3.91 -4.50
N LEU A 156 -6.50 3.21 -3.78
CA LEU A 156 -6.20 3.53 -2.38
C LEU A 156 -5.66 4.96 -2.21
N THR A 157 -4.79 5.39 -3.11
CA THR A 157 -4.20 6.73 -3.04
C THR A 157 -5.22 7.81 -3.38
N LYS A 158 -6.10 7.57 -4.39
CA LYS A 158 -7.24 8.44 -4.71
C LYS A 158 -8.22 8.55 -3.55
N PHE A 159 -8.47 7.45 -2.86
CA PHE A 159 -9.31 7.43 -1.66
C PHE A 159 -8.72 8.33 -0.58
N ASN A 160 -7.42 8.20 -0.28
CA ASN A 160 -6.75 9.09 0.68
C ASN A 160 -6.83 10.56 0.23
N LEU A 161 -6.62 10.85 -1.06
CA LEU A 161 -6.76 12.21 -1.62
C LEU A 161 -8.18 12.76 -1.41
N ALA A 162 -9.21 11.95 -1.61
CA ALA A 162 -10.60 12.36 -1.41
C ALA A 162 -10.88 12.70 0.06
N LEU A 163 -10.30 11.93 0.99
CA LEU A 163 -10.39 12.25 2.41
C LEU A 163 -9.77 13.62 2.74
N VAL A 164 -8.60 13.95 2.17
CA VAL A 164 -8.02 15.29 2.31
C VAL A 164 -8.92 16.37 1.70
N LYS A 165 -9.56 16.09 0.55
CA LYS A 165 -10.49 17.04 -0.09
C LYS A 165 -11.69 17.38 0.80
N TYR A 166 -12.23 16.42 1.56
CA TYR A 166 -13.26 16.74 2.56
C TYR A 166 -12.74 17.69 3.65
N HIS A 167 -11.48 17.56 4.10
CA HIS A 167 -10.91 18.50 5.07
C HIS A 167 -10.70 19.91 4.49
N LEU A 168 -10.58 20.00 3.16
CA LEU A 168 -10.48 21.26 2.43
C LEU A 168 -11.87 21.81 2.01
N ASN A 169 -12.96 21.19 2.46
CA ASN A 169 -14.35 21.53 2.09
C ASN A 169 -14.63 21.45 0.58
N LEU A 170 -13.96 20.53 -0.11
CA LEU A 170 -14.14 20.24 -1.53
C LEU A 170 -15.04 19.00 -1.71
N ASP A 171 -16.19 18.99 -1.03
CA ASP A 171 -17.01 17.79 -0.82
C ASP A 171 -17.50 17.14 -2.12
N ARG A 172 -17.88 17.95 -3.12
CA ARG A 172 -18.30 17.43 -4.43
C ARG A 172 -17.18 16.67 -5.14
N GLU A 173 -15.98 17.25 -5.18
CA GLU A 173 -14.82 16.58 -5.78
C GLU A 173 -14.41 15.35 -4.96
N ALA A 174 -14.58 15.39 -3.64
CA ALA A 174 -14.30 14.25 -2.77
C ALA A 174 -15.27 13.10 -3.03
N ASP A 175 -16.58 13.35 -3.11
CA ASP A 175 -17.62 12.35 -3.40
C ASP A 175 -17.33 11.64 -4.75
N GLU A 176 -17.10 12.41 -5.82
CA GLU A 176 -16.78 11.87 -7.15
C GLU A 176 -15.53 10.98 -7.11
N LEU A 177 -14.51 11.40 -6.36
CA LEU A 177 -13.24 10.67 -6.25
C LEU A 177 -13.35 9.41 -5.37
N ILE A 178 -14.16 9.44 -4.30
CA ILE A 178 -14.47 8.26 -3.49
C ILE A 178 -15.18 7.21 -4.35
N GLU A 179 -16.23 7.59 -5.09
CA GLU A 179 -16.96 6.67 -5.96
C GLU A 179 -16.06 6.04 -7.03
N GLU A 180 -15.19 6.84 -7.64
CA GLU A 180 -14.19 6.34 -8.58
C GLU A 180 -13.25 5.32 -7.92
N SER A 181 -12.72 5.66 -6.74
CA SER A 181 -11.76 4.82 -6.02
C SER A 181 -12.38 3.48 -5.59
N ILE A 182 -13.59 3.48 -5.04
CA ILE A 182 -14.32 2.26 -4.62
C ILE A 182 -14.56 1.35 -5.83
N ARG A 183 -15.05 1.91 -6.94
CA ARG A 183 -15.30 1.17 -8.18
C ARG A 183 -14.04 0.56 -8.75
N LEU A 184 -12.95 1.34 -8.77
CA LEU A 184 -11.66 0.89 -9.29
C LEU A 184 -11.06 -0.21 -8.41
N ARG A 185 -11.11 -0.07 -7.08
CA ARG A 185 -10.62 -1.09 -6.15
C ARG A 185 -11.41 -2.39 -6.28
N ARG A 186 -12.74 -2.31 -6.30
CA ARG A 186 -13.63 -3.48 -6.44
C ARG A 186 -13.36 -4.26 -7.73
N THR A 187 -13.22 -3.56 -8.86
CA THR A 187 -12.98 -4.21 -10.16
C THR A 187 -11.57 -4.78 -10.29
N SER A 188 -10.56 -4.14 -9.68
CA SER A 188 -9.16 -4.55 -9.83
C SER A 188 -8.72 -5.64 -8.86
N CYS A 189 -9.15 -5.54 -7.59
CA CYS A 189 -8.72 -6.46 -6.53
C CYS A 189 -9.81 -7.46 -6.10
N GLY A 190 -11.06 -7.22 -6.48
CA GLY A 190 -12.22 -8.04 -6.11
C GLY A 190 -12.92 -7.54 -4.84
N ALA A 191 -14.15 -8.01 -4.63
CA ALA A 191 -14.99 -7.60 -3.51
C ALA A 191 -14.58 -8.21 -2.15
N THR A 192 -13.74 -9.25 -2.14
CA THR A 192 -13.25 -9.90 -0.91
C THR A 192 -11.87 -9.39 -0.48
N ASP A 193 -11.41 -8.29 -1.08
CA ASP A 193 -10.12 -7.70 -0.74
C ASP A 193 -10.17 -7.01 0.65
N PRO A 194 -9.24 -7.34 1.57
CA PRO A 194 -9.24 -6.75 2.91
C PRO A 194 -9.10 -5.22 2.90
N GLN A 195 -8.31 -4.66 1.97
CA GLN A 195 -8.14 -3.21 1.88
C GLN A 195 -9.42 -2.53 1.35
N PHE A 196 -10.15 -3.17 0.45
CA PHE A 196 -11.46 -2.71 -0.01
C PHE A 196 -12.46 -2.61 1.15
N ALA A 197 -12.53 -3.64 2.01
CA ALA A 197 -13.36 -3.59 3.22
C ALA A 197 -12.97 -2.43 4.14
N THR A 198 -11.67 -2.21 4.36
CA THR A 198 -11.17 -1.09 5.16
C THR A 198 -11.55 0.27 4.53
N MET A 199 -11.48 0.44 3.21
CA MET A 199 -11.93 1.68 2.55
C MET A 199 -13.40 1.98 2.87
N LEU A 200 -14.28 0.98 2.78
CA LEU A 200 -15.70 1.15 3.08
C LEU A 200 -15.93 1.57 4.54
N GLN A 201 -15.23 0.94 5.48
CA GLN A 201 -15.30 1.29 6.91
C GLN A 201 -14.83 2.72 7.19
N VAL A 202 -13.70 3.11 6.59
CA VAL A 202 -13.16 4.47 6.75
C VAL A 202 -14.11 5.50 6.14
N PHE A 203 -14.71 5.19 4.99
CA PHE A 203 -15.64 6.10 4.34
C PHE A 203 -16.93 6.27 5.12
N SER A 204 -17.49 5.17 5.64
CA SER A 204 -18.64 5.21 6.54
C SER A 204 -18.38 6.12 7.75
N ALA A 205 -17.25 5.89 8.45
CA ALA A 205 -16.86 6.74 9.58
C ALA A 205 -16.71 8.22 9.18
N ARG A 206 -16.23 8.51 7.97
CA ARG A 206 -16.14 9.88 7.46
C ARG A 206 -17.53 10.47 7.22
N LEU A 207 -18.44 9.74 6.58
CA LEU A 207 -19.83 10.17 6.35
C LEU A 207 -20.57 10.45 7.66
N GLU A 208 -20.38 9.60 8.68
CA GLU A 208 -20.90 9.83 10.03
C GLU A 208 -20.38 11.14 10.63
N SER A 209 -19.07 11.42 10.51
CA SER A 209 -18.48 12.68 11.01
C SER A 209 -19.02 13.93 10.30
N LEU A 210 -19.54 13.77 9.08
CA LEU A 210 -20.20 14.82 8.30
C LEU A 210 -21.72 14.91 8.56
N GLY A 211 -22.27 14.04 9.41
CA GLY A 211 -23.72 13.96 9.68
C GLY A 211 -24.53 13.28 8.58
N ARG A 212 -23.88 12.63 7.60
CA ARG A 212 -24.50 11.97 6.44
C ARG A 212 -24.76 10.48 6.70
N ARG A 213 -25.38 10.15 7.84
CA ARG A 213 -25.51 8.76 8.31
C ARG A 213 -26.27 7.84 7.34
N CYS A 214 -27.30 8.35 6.66
CA CYS A 214 -28.07 7.56 5.68
C CYS A 214 -27.22 7.07 4.50
N ASP A 215 -26.17 7.83 4.13
CA ASP A 215 -25.27 7.46 3.03
C ASP A 215 -24.27 6.37 3.47
N ALA A 216 -24.05 6.20 4.78
CA ALA A 216 -23.11 5.23 5.35
C ALA A 216 -23.67 3.80 5.43
N ASP A 217 -24.99 3.65 5.60
CA ASP A 217 -25.66 2.37 5.87
C ASP A 217 -25.34 1.28 4.82
N GLY A 218 -25.26 1.67 3.54
CA GLY A 218 -24.92 0.75 2.45
C GLY A 218 -23.49 0.22 2.54
N HIS A 219 -22.54 1.11 2.90
CA HIS A 219 -21.13 0.76 3.04
C HIS A 219 -20.87 -0.07 4.30
N ASP A 220 -21.58 0.21 5.39
CA ASP A 220 -21.53 -0.56 6.64
C ASP A 220 -22.08 -1.97 6.47
N ALA A 221 -23.13 -2.14 5.67
CA ALA A 221 -23.68 -3.45 5.37
C ALA A 221 -22.75 -4.28 4.45
N GLU A 222 -22.00 -3.63 3.57
CA GLU A 222 -21.11 -4.31 2.62
C GLU A 222 -19.76 -4.69 3.23
N ALA A 223 -19.14 -3.81 4.03
CA ALA A 223 -17.77 -4.01 4.51
C ALA A 223 -17.54 -5.35 5.25
N PRO A 224 -18.44 -5.82 6.16
CA PRO A 224 -18.29 -7.13 6.80
C PRO A 224 -18.42 -8.30 5.81
N ARG A 225 -19.19 -8.15 4.73
CA ARG A 225 -19.36 -9.19 3.70
C ARG A 225 -18.10 -9.37 2.85
N CYS A 226 -17.30 -8.32 2.74
CA CYS A 226 -15.98 -8.36 2.10
C CYS A 226 -14.95 -9.14 2.94
N LEU A 227 -15.12 -9.18 4.26
CA LEU A 227 -14.24 -9.89 5.19
C LEU A 227 -14.75 -11.32 5.38
N CYS A 228 -14.12 -12.30 4.73
CA CYS A 228 -14.37 -13.71 5.06
C CYS A 228 -13.85 -14.04 6.47
N GLU A 229 -14.32 -15.13 7.10
CA GLU A 229 -13.80 -15.62 8.41
C GLU A 229 -12.28 -15.84 8.42
N THR A 230 -11.66 -16.01 7.23
CA THR A 230 -10.23 -16.20 7.04
C THR A 230 -9.51 -14.94 6.53
N ALA A 231 -10.17 -13.78 6.51
CA ALA A 231 -9.63 -12.55 5.96
C ALA A 231 -8.37 -12.12 6.71
N LYS A 232 -7.22 -12.31 6.06
CA LYS A 232 -5.93 -11.83 6.53
C LYS A 232 -5.88 -10.32 6.39
N THR A 233 -5.29 -9.62 7.35
CA THR A 233 -4.94 -8.20 7.17
C THR A 233 -4.00 -8.05 5.97
N ARG A 234 -3.94 -6.87 5.35
CA ARG A 234 -3.01 -6.62 4.23
C ARG A 234 -1.56 -7.00 4.57
N LEU A 235 -1.11 -6.76 5.81
CA LEU A 235 0.23 -7.09 6.26
C LEU A 235 0.43 -8.59 6.45
N ALA A 236 -0.61 -9.31 6.87
CA ALA A 236 -0.59 -10.77 6.92
C ALA A 236 -0.57 -11.37 5.51
N VAL A 237 -1.34 -10.82 4.56
CA VAL A 237 -1.28 -11.20 3.13
C VAL A 237 0.14 -10.98 2.60
N TRP A 238 0.68 -9.77 2.74
CA TRP A 238 2.05 -9.43 2.37
C TRP A 238 3.09 -10.39 2.95
N THR A 239 3.00 -10.68 4.25
CA THR A 239 3.94 -11.58 4.92
C THR A 239 3.87 -12.99 4.35
N SER A 240 2.68 -13.46 3.96
CA SER A 240 2.49 -14.80 3.41
C SER A 240 2.78 -14.93 1.91
N GLU A 241 2.57 -13.87 1.13
CA GLU A 241 2.63 -13.93 -0.34
C GLU A 241 3.93 -13.34 -0.93
N ARG A 242 4.73 -12.62 -0.12
CA ARG A 242 5.97 -12.01 -0.63
C ARG A 242 6.95 -13.09 -1.14
N PRO A 243 7.46 -12.96 -2.38
CA PRO A 243 8.55 -13.82 -2.88
C PRO A 243 9.76 -13.73 -1.96
N SER A 244 10.55 -14.81 -1.79
CA SER A 244 11.74 -14.80 -0.90
C SER A 244 12.89 -13.95 -1.46
N GLU A 245 12.98 -13.82 -2.78
CA GLU A 245 13.99 -13.06 -3.50
C GLU A 245 13.50 -11.65 -3.84
N LEU A 246 14.43 -10.71 -4.01
CA LEU A 246 14.12 -9.35 -4.45
C LEU A 246 13.94 -9.30 -5.97
N CYS A 247 12.82 -9.85 -6.45
CA CYS A 247 12.41 -9.76 -7.84
C CYS A 247 11.44 -8.59 -8.06
N ASP A 248 11.20 -8.22 -9.32
CA ASP A 248 10.25 -7.16 -9.67
C ASP A 248 8.85 -7.42 -9.15
N GLN A 249 8.39 -8.68 -9.17
CA GLN A 249 7.12 -9.05 -8.57
C GLN A 249 7.07 -8.67 -7.08
N ARG A 250 8.14 -8.91 -6.32
CA ARG A 250 8.22 -8.53 -4.90
C ARG A 250 8.19 -7.03 -4.74
N ARG A 251 8.91 -6.27 -5.58
CA ARG A 251 8.93 -4.79 -5.56
C ARG A 251 7.52 -4.22 -5.73
N LEU A 252 6.76 -4.74 -6.70
CA LEU A 252 5.37 -4.35 -6.94
C LEU A 252 4.44 -4.74 -5.78
N LEU A 253 4.50 -5.99 -5.32
CA LEU A 253 3.66 -6.45 -4.21
C LEU A 253 3.96 -5.66 -2.94
N ALA A 254 5.23 -5.37 -2.65
CA ALA A 254 5.64 -4.57 -1.51
C ALA A 254 5.05 -3.17 -1.61
N ALA A 255 5.19 -2.50 -2.75
CA ALA A 255 4.59 -1.19 -2.97
C ALA A 255 3.08 -1.20 -2.76
N ALA A 256 2.38 -2.19 -3.33
CA ALA A 256 0.93 -2.26 -3.27
C ALA A 256 0.39 -2.54 -1.86
N TYR A 257 0.93 -3.54 -1.16
CA TYR A 257 0.45 -3.93 0.16
C TYR A 257 0.95 -3.02 1.28
N LEU A 258 2.10 -2.35 1.11
CA LEU A 258 2.66 -1.41 2.10
C LEU A 258 2.24 0.04 1.85
N THR A 259 1.35 0.29 0.90
CA THR A 259 0.62 1.57 0.82
C THR A 259 -0.48 1.55 1.88
N ALA A 260 -0.46 2.53 2.78
CA ALA A 260 -1.41 2.66 3.87
C ALA A 260 -2.65 3.47 3.44
N LEU A 261 -3.72 3.27 4.21
CA LEU A 261 -4.95 4.07 4.14
C LEU A 261 -4.97 5.00 5.34
N VAL A 262 -5.53 6.20 5.16
CA VAL A 262 -5.96 7.03 6.30
C VAL A 262 -6.99 6.25 7.10
N HIS A 263 -6.91 6.29 8.43
CA HIS A 263 -7.78 5.50 9.28
C HIS A 263 -8.97 6.35 9.75
N GLY A 264 -10.16 5.74 9.92
CA GLY A 264 -11.37 6.46 10.36
C GLY A 264 -11.24 7.18 11.71
N ARG A 265 -10.26 6.80 12.53
CA ARG A 265 -9.95 7.47 13.80
C ARG A 265 -9.28 8.82 13.63
N ASP A 266 -8.74 9.10 12.44
CA ASP A 266 -8.07 10.36 12.15
C ASP A 266 -9.10 11.48 11.86
N PHE A 267 -10.39 11.17 11.88
CA PHE A 267 -11.51 12.13 11.74
C PHE A 267 -12.19 12.50 13.07
N MET A 268 -11.84 11.81 14.17
CA MET A 268 -12.38 12.05 15.52
C MET A 268 -11.45 12.96 16.32
#